data_AF-A0A8B8EAE4-F1
#
_entry.id   AF-A0A8B8EAE4-F1
#
_cell.length_a   1.000
_cell.length_b   1.000
_cell.length_c   1.000
_cell.angle_alpha   90.00
_cell.angle_beta   90.00
_cell.angle_gamma   90.00
#
_symmetry.space_group_name_H-M   'P 1'
#
loop_
_entity.id
_entity.type
_entity.pdbx_description
1 polymer ?
#
loop_
_entity_poly.entity_id
_entity_poly.type
_entity_poly.pdbx_seq_one_letter_code
_entity_poly.pdbx_strand_id
1 'polypeptide(L)'
;MNFNKLNAELEPFLTSCGLPMIRTGLRHDRRSRETDLLHSSLAPPADMTRLSGVGVFWALLSFLAAVGASFGFYMPYWLKGQLSGTPVYFGVFRRCNYPRRTVSDEFEMVEQCGRYSSFTDIPSLWWQVATIAVGTGCGLAVLIALIAILAICIRGIISPFIARIAGVLQMCSGLLIGGGVAIYPHGWTSAEVQQACGNLSGSYKFGTCSFYWAFYLTAGGAVLTLLTAMFSCCASTPKRDRPYADV
;
A
#
# COMPACT_ATOMS: atom_id res chain seq x y z
N MET A 1 -7.40 -18.55 21.70
CA MET A 1 -7.88 -17.80 20.50
C MET A 1 -8.66 -18.79 19.64
N ASN A 2 -9.94 -18.54 19.43
CA ASN A 2 -10.88 -19.57 18.96
C ASN A 2 -10.91 -19.59 17.42
N PHE A 3 -10.36 -20.65 16.79
CA PHE A 3 -10.26 -20.81 15.33
C PHE A 3 -11.62 -20.67 14.63
N ASN A 4 -12.71 -21.04 15.30
CA ASN A 4 -14.07 -20.93 14.80
C ASN A 4 -14.53 -19.48 14.61
N LYS A 5 -13.96 -18.53 15.37
CA LYS A 5 -14.28 -17.10 15.28
C LYS A 5 -13.54 -16.44 14.11
N LEU A 6 -12.36 -16.95 13.74
CA LEU A 6 -11.62 -16.52 12.55
C LEU A 6 -12.28 -17.02 11.27
N ASN A 7 -12.86 -18.24 11.31
CA ASN A 7 -13.54 -18.85 10.18
C ASN A 7 -14.85 -18.12 9.83
N ALA A 8 -15.59 -17.63 10.84
CA ALA A 8 -16.84 -16.88 10.65
C ALA A 8 -16.64 -15.50 10.00
N GLU A 9 -15.49 -14.86 10.21
CA GLU A 9 -15.13 -13.58 9.57
C GLU A 9 -14.63 -13.79 8.11
N LEU A 10 -14.08 -14.97 7.81
CA LEU A 10 -13.50 -15.32 6.50
C LEU A 10 -14.53 -15.90 5.51
N GLU A 11 -15.60 -16.52 6.03
CA GLU A 11 -16.70 -17.11 5.25
C GLU A 11 -17.32 -16.14 4.21
N PRO A 12 -17.74 -14.90 4.56
CA PRO A 12 -18.34 -14.00 3.57
C PRO A 12 -17.36 -13.58 2.47
N PHE A 13 -16.05 -13.59 2.74
CA PHE A 13 -14.99 -13.36 1.76
C PHE A 13 -14.80 -14.56 0.81
N LEU A 14 -14.89 -15.78 1.33
CA LEU A 14 -14.74 -17.02 0.55
C LEU A 14 -15.95 -17.26 -0.36
N THR A 15 -17.17 -16.94 0.08
CA THR A 15 -18.39 -17.08 -0.73
C THR A 15 -18.45 -16.04 -1.86
N SER A 16 -18.00 -14.80 -1.61
CA SER A 16 -17.89 -13.77 -2.65
C SER A 16 -16.83 -14.09 -3.72
N CYS A 17 -15.91 -15.01 -3.44
CA CYS A 17 -14.81 -15.42 -4.32
C CYS A 17 -15.09 -16.69 -5.14
N GLY A 18 -16.29 -17.28 -5.07
CA GLY A 18 -16.72 -18.36 -5.98
C GLY A 18 -15.88 -19.65 -5.93
N LEU A 19 -15.37 -20.05 -4.75
CA LEU A 19 -14.65 -21.31 -4.59
C LEU A 19 -15.63 -22.50 -4.49
N PRO A 20 -15.47 -23.58 -5.29
CA PRO A 20 -16.26 -24.80 -5.12
C PRO A 20 -15.72 -25.65 -3.95
N MET A 21 -16.63 -26.18 -3.15
CA MET A 21 -16.37 -27.20 -2.13
C MET A 21 -15.79 -28.47 -2.77
N ILE A 22 -14.68 -28.97 -2.22
CA ILE A 22 -14.05 -30.23 -2.64
C ILE A 22 -15.01 -31.38 -2.35
N ARG A 23 -15.68 -31.89 -3.38
CA ARG A 23 -16.46 -33.14 -3.29
C ARG A 23 -15.56 -34.29 -3.72
N THR A 24 -15.12 -35.09 -2.74
CA THR A 24 -14.39 -36.34 -2.97
C THR A 24 -15.31 -37.36 -3.64
N GLY A 25 -14.96 -37.77 -4.86
CA GLY A 25 -15.68 -38.78 -5.62
C GLY A 25 -14.73 -39.50 -6.59
N LEU A 26 -14.07 -40.55 -6.10
CA LEU A 26 -13.29 -41.49 -6.90
C LEU A 26 -14.23 -42.47 -7.63
N ARG A 27 -14.36 -42.41 -8.97
CA ARG A 27 -14.57 -43.62 -9.78
C ARG A 27 -14.36 -43.37 -11.29
N HIS A 28 -13.53 -44.26 -11.88
CA HIS A 28 -13.47 -44.63 -13.29
C HIS A 28 -13.21 -43.53 -14.33
N ASP A 29 -11.98 -43.47 -14.87
CA ASP A 29 -11.81 -43.67 -16.32
C ASP A 29 -10.34 -43.90 -16.72
N ARG A 30 -10.05 -45.06 -17.33
CA ARG A 30 -8.74 -45.34 -17.95
C ARG A 30 -8.73 -44.94 -19.43
N ARG A 31 -9.91 -44.76 -20.05
CA ARG A 31 -10.08 -44.38 -21.46
C ARG A 31 -9.93 -42.88 -21.70
N SER A 32 -10.16 -42.05 -20.66
CA SER A 32 -9.87 -40.60 -20.70
C SER A 32 -8.38 -40.27 -20.92
N ARG A 33 -7.48 -41.12 -20.40
CA ARG A 33 -6.04 -40.83 -20.35
C ARG A 33 -5.35 -40.76 -21.73
N GLU A 34 -5.89 -41.46 -22.72
CA GLU A 34 -5.33 -41.52 -24.09
C GLU A 34 -5.80 -40.33 -24.93
N THR A 35 -7.05 -39.90 -24.74
CA THR A 35 -7.57 -38.62 -25.27
C THR A 35 -6.90 -37.41 -24.64
N ASP A 36 -6.57 -37.46 -23.34
CA ASP A 36 -5.90 -36.35 -22.63
C ASP A 36 -4.47 -36.10 -23.15
N LEU A 37 -3.74 -37.16 -23.56
CA LEU A 37 -2.38 -37.03 -24.09
C LEU A 37 -2.35 -36.47 -25.53
N LEU A 38 -3.31 -36.85 -26.36
CA LEU A 38 -3.46 -36.28 -27.71
C LEU A 38 -3.96 -34.82 -27.66
N HIS A 39 -4.84 -34.48 -26.71
CA HIS A 39 -5.29 -33.12 -26.48
C HIS A 39 -4.21 -32.21 -25.84
N SER A 40 -3.23 -32.80 -25.15
CA SER A 40 -2.06 -32.09 -24.62
C SER A 40 -1.08 -31.65 -25.70
N SER A 41 -1.04 -32.31 -26.87
CA SER A 41 -0.14 -31.95 -27.98
C SER A 41 -0.72 -30.87 -28.90
N LEU A 42 -2.03 -30.57 -28.77
CA LEU A 42 -2.75 -29.48 -29.43
C LEU A 42 -3.12 -28.36 -28.46
N ALA A 43 -2.55 -28.36 -27.25
CA ALA A 43 -2.76 -27.28 -26.30
C ALA A 43 -2.37 -25.95 -26.97
N PRO A 44 -3.31 -25.01 -27.16
CA PRO A 44 -2.95 -23.68 -27.63
C PRO A 44 -1.93 -23.08 -26.64
N PRO A 45 -1.00 -22.24 -27.12
CA PRO A 45 -0.01 -21.63 -26.24
C PRO A 45 -0.73 -20.95 -25.08
N ALA A 46 -0.23 -21.18 -23.85
CA ALA A 46 -0.68 -20.63 -22.57
C ALA A 46 -1.85 -19.64 -22.68
N ASP A 47 -3.06 -20.12 -22.35
CA ASP A 47 -4.31 -19.40 -22.53
C ASP A 47 -4.23 -17.98 -21.93
N MET A 48 -4.31 -16.99 -22.81
CA MET A 48 -3.84 -15.65 -22.54
C MET A 48 -4.95 -14.82 -21.86
N THR A 49 -5.11 -14.98 -20.55
CA THR A 49 -6.05 -14.20 -19.72
C THR A 49 -5.80 -12.71 -19.91
N ARG A 50 -6.84 -11.97 -20.30
CA ARG A 50 -6.83 -10.51 -20.37
C ARG A 50 -7.41 -9.92 -19.09
N LEU A 51 -6.91 -8.76 -18.71
CA LEU A 51 -7.44 -7.98 -17.61
C LEU A 51 -8.87 -7.51 -17.96
N SER A 52 -9.81 -7.67 -17.03
CA SER A 52 -11.18 -7.19 -17.22
C SER A 52 -11.21 -5.65 -17.14
N GLY A 53 -12.32 -5.01 -17.55
CA GLY A 53 -12.48 -3.56 -17.35
C GLY A 53 -12.33 -3.15 -15.88
N VAL A 54 -12.81 -4.00 -14.96
CA VAL A 54 -12.62 -3.85 -13.50
C VAL A 54 -11.14 -3.95 -13.14
N GLY A 55 -10.40 -4.88 -13.74
CA GLY A 55 -8.96 -5.03 -13.50
C GLY A 55 -8.14 -3.86 -14.03
N VAL A 56 -8.51 -3.26 -15.18
CA VAL A 56 -7.85 -2.03 -15.67
C VAL A 56 -8.10 -0.86 -14.71
N PHE A 57 -9.34 -0.70 -14.24
CA PHE A 57 -9.67 0.31 -13.23
C PHE A 57 -8.87 0.08 -11.93
N TRP A 58 -8.81 -1.16 -11.44
CA TRP A 58 -8.00 -1.55 -10.29
C TRP A 58 -6.51 -1.20 -10.46
N ALA A 59 -5.94 -1.47 -11.63
CA ALA A 59 -4.54 -1.19 -11.93
C ALA A 59 -4.23 0.32 -11.91
N LEU A 60 -5.08 1.13 -12.55
CA LEU A 60 -4.95 2.59 -12.55
C LEU A 60 -5.10 3.17 -11.14
N LEU A 61 -6.08 2.68 -10.38
CA LEU A 61 -6.32 3.12 -9.01
C LEU A 61 -5.16 2.76 -8.08
N SER A 62 -4.58 1.56 -8.27
CA SER A 62 -3.39 1.10 -7.54
C SER A 62 -2.17 1.97 -7.84
N PHE A 63 -2.00 2.38 -9.10
CA PHE A 63 -0.94 3.30 -9.49
C PHE A 63 -1.09 4.68 -8.85
N LEU A 64 -2.30 5.26 -8.92
CA LEU A 64 -2.59 6.55 -8.27
C LEU A 64 -2.37 6.49 -6.76
N ALA A 65 -2.80 5.41 -6.10
CA ALA A 65 -2.60 5.19 -4.67
C ALA A 65 -1.11 5.12 -4.33
N ALA A 66 -0.32 4.36 -5.10
CA ALA A 66 1.12 4.21 -4.88
C ALA A 66 1.87 5.53 -5.07
N VAL A 67 1.56 6.30 -6.12
CA VAL A 67 2.17 7.61 -6.37
C VAL A 67 1.80 8.60 -5.28
N GLY A 68 0.51 8.72 -4.95
CA GLY A 68 0.03 9.63 -3.91
C GLY A 68 0.65 9.32 -2.55
N ALA A 69 0.61 8.06 -2.12
CA ALA A 69 1.19 7.63 -0.85
C ALA A 69 2.71 7.88 -0.81
N SER A 70 3.43 7.54 -1.88
CA SER A 70 4.89 7.70 -1.93
C SER A 70 5.31 9.18 -1.99
N PHE A 71 4.57 10.01 -2.73
CA PHE A 71 4.82 11.44 -2.80
C PHE A 71 4.53 12.12 -1.47
N GLY A 72 3.40 11.78 -0.82
CA GLY A 72 3.07 12.24 0.52
C GLY A 72 4.13 11.81 1.54
N PHE A 73 4.55 10.53 1.52
CA PHE A 73 5.59 10.00 2.40
C PHE A 73 6.93 10.72 2.24
N TYR A 74 7.36 10.98 1.01
CA TYR A 74 8.63 11.63 0.73
C TYR A 74 8.62 13.11 1.10
N MET A 75 7.46 13.76 1.13
CA MET A 75 7.34 15.19 1.34
C MET A 75 7.31 15.54 2.83
N PRO A 76 8.11 16.52 3.30
CA PRO A 76 8.22 16.90 4.72
C PRO A 76 7.02 17.67 5.27
N TYR A 77 5.96 17.84 4.49
CA TYR A 77 4.84 18.72 4.81
C TYR A 77 3.68 17.95 5.47
N TRP A 78 3.97 17.22 6.55
CA TRP A 78 2.96 16.47 7.31
C TRP A 78 2.37 17.31 8.44
N LEU A 79 3.26 17.95 9.21
CA LEU A 79 2.91 18.82 10.33
C LEU A 79 3.55 20.19 10.11
N LYS A 80 2.76 21.24 10.25
CA LYS A 80 3.18 22.64 10.19
C LYS A 80 3.21 23.22 11.60
N GLY A 81 4.35 23.79 11.99
CA GLY A 81 4.53 24.58 13.21
C GLY A 81 5.15 25.94 12.92
N GLN A 82 5.54 26.63 13.98
CA GLN A 82 6.14 27.96 13.90
C GLN A 82 7.31 28.06 14.88
N LEU A 83 8.46 28.56 14.42
CA LEU A 83 9.62 28.84 15.28
C LEU A 83 10.18 30.22 14.95
N SER A 84 10.26 31.11 15.95
CA SER A 84 10.79 32.47 15.80
C SER A 84 10.19 33.28 14.64
N GLY A 85 8.89 33.10 14.36
CA GLY A 85 8.19 33.77 13.25
C GLY A 85 8.32 33.08 11.89
N THR A 86 9.14 32.03 11.77
CA THR A 86 9.30 31.24 10.54
C THR A 86 8.44 29.97 10.60
N PRO A 87 7.70 29.62 9.54
CA PRO A 87 6.95 28.37 9.49
C PRO A 87 7.91 27.18 9.36
N VAL A 88 7.74 26.16 10.19
CA VAL A 88 8.55 24.94 10.17
C VAL A 88 7.71 23.73 9.80
N TYR A 89 8.30 22.77 9.11
CA TYR A 89 7.59 21.60 8.60
C TYR A 89 8.28 20.32 9.00
N PHE A 90 7.51 19.37 9.55
CA PHE A 90 7.98 18.07 9.96
C PHE A 90 7.30 16.99 9.13
N GLY A 91 8.10 16.10 8.55
CA GLY A 91 7.69 14.81 8.03
C GLY A 91 8.20 13.68 8.92
N VAL A 92 8.00 12.44 8.48
CA VAL A 92 8.44 11.23 9.20
C VAL A 92 9.97 11.09 9.27
N PHE A 93 10.70 11.42 8.19
CA PHE A 93 12.17 11.35 8.13
C PHE A 93 12.83 12.58 7.50
N ARG A 94 12.04 13.60 7.15
CA ARG A 94 12.50 14.87 6.58
C ARG A 94 11.88 16.04 7.33
N ARG A 95 12.52 17.20 7.20
CA ARG A 95 12.02 18.47 7.75
C ARG A 95 12.37 19.62 6.81
N CYS A 96 11.63 20.71 6.89
CA CYS A 96 12.01 21.99 6.26
C CYS A 96 12.02 23.08 7.32
N ASN A 97 12.88 24.07 7.11
CA ASN A 97 13.01 25.26 7.95
C ASN A 97 13.38 24.86 9.38
N TYR A 98 14.65 24.48 9.58
CA TYR A 98 15.13 23.95 10.87
C TYR A 98 16.29 24.77 11.41
N PRO A 99 16.40 24.91 12.75
CA PRO A 99 17.53 25.60 13.35
C PRO A 99 18.80 24.75 13.20
N ARG A 100 19.91 25.40 12.85
CA ARG A 100 21.24 24.82 12.83
C ARG A 100 22.18 25.72 13.62
N ARG A 101 23.10 25.11 14.38
CA ARG A 101 24.20 25.85 15.00
C ARG A 101 25.30 26.09 13.97
N THR A 102 25.70 27.34 13.85
CA THR A 102 26.82 27.78 13.01
C THR A 102 28.15 27.51 13.73
N VAL A 103 29.27 27.60 13.02
CA VAL A 103 30.64 27.42 13.57
C VAL A 103 30.91 28.40 14.73
N SER A 104 30.27 29.57 14.70
CA SER A 104 30.34 30.60 15.75
C SER A 104 29.39 30.37 16.93
N ASP A 105 28.77 29.19 17.06
CA ASP A 105 27.76 28.81 18.07
C ASP A 105 26.46 29.64 18.07
N GLU A 106 26.23 30.44 17.03
CA GLU A 106 24.96 31.14 16.79
C GLU A 106 23.92 30.21 16.14
N PHE A 107 22.65 30.40 16.49
CA PHE A 107 21.54 29.67 15.88
C PHE A 107 21.06 30.38 14.62
N GLU A 108 21.19 29.72 13.48
CA GLU A 108 20.66 30.19 12.20
C GLU A 108 19.47 29.33 11.78
N MET A 109 18.41 29.97 11.28
CA MET A 109 17.26 29.27 10.69
C MET A 109 17.57 28.92 9.24
N VAL A 110 17.72 27.63 8.95
CA VAL A 110 18.00 27.15 7.59
C VAL A 110 16.68 26.93 6.86
N GLU A 111 16.31 27.83 5.95
CA GLU A 111 15.08 27.77 5.13
C GLU A 111 15.18 26.79 3.96
N GLN A 112 15.58 25.55 4.26
CA GLN A 112 15.73 24.49 3.28
C GLN A 112 15.13 23.18 3.81
N CYS A 113 14.82 22.29 2.88
CA CYS A 113 14.32 20.95 3.19
C CYS A 113 15.48 19.95 3.23
N GLY A 114 15.65 19.27 4.37
CA GLY A 114 16.72 18.31 4.60
C GLY A 114 16.23 16.95 5.08
N ARG A 115 17.12 15.96 5.00
CA ARG A 115 16.99 14.68 5.70
C ARG A 115 17.81 14.75 6.98
N TYR A 116 17.39 14.03 8.02
CA TYR A 116 18.24 13.76 9.18
C TYR A 116 19.53 13.06 8.75
N SER A 117 20.65 13.30 9.43
CA SER A 117 21.95 12.78 8.98
C SER A 117 22.00 11.25 9.04
N SER A 118 21.56 10.72 10.17
CA SER A 118 21.39 9.29 10.45
C SER A 118 19.93 8.97 10.79
N PHE A 119 19.56 7.69 10.71
CA PHE A 119 18.20 7.24 11.05
C PHE A 119 17.87 7.45 12.55
N THR A 120 18.89 7.34 13.40
CA THR A 120 18.79 7.56 14.85
C THR A 120 18.57 9.03 15.23
N ASP A 121 18.87 9.97 14.32
CA ASP A 121 18.67 11.40 14.56
C ASP A 121 17.21 11.84 14.33
N ILE A 122 16.35 10.92 13.89
CA ILE A 122 14.91 11.18 13.82
C ILE A 122 14.40 11.38 15.26
N PRO A 123 13.76 12.54 15.56
CA PRO A 123 13.44 13.00 16.93
C PRO A 123 12.68 12.05 17.85
N SER A 124 11.96 11.07 17.29
CA SER A 124 11.20 10.12 18.07
C SER A 124 11.31 8.71 17.49
N LEU A 125 11.32 7.72 18.39
CA LEU A 125 11.23 6.31 18.01
C LEU A 125 9.97 6.03 17.17
N TRP A 126 8.86 6.71 17.48
CA TRP A 126 7.60 6.57 16.76
C TRP A 126 7.71 7.01 15.31
N TRP A 127 8.46 8.07 15.02
CA TRP A 127 8.72 8.51 13.65
C TRP A 127 9.70 7.59 12.91
N GLN A 128 10.63 6.96 13.62
CA GLN A 128 11.49 5.91 13.06
C GLN A 128 10.65 4.70 12.63
N VAL A 129 9.78 4.20 13.52
CA VAL A 129 8.86 3.10 13.24
C VAL A 129 7.90 3.47 12.09
N ALA A 130 7.33 4.68 12.12
CA ALA A 130 6.47 5.17 11.04
C ALA A 130 7.23 5.25 9.70
N THR A 131 8.49 5.67 9.69
CA THR A 131 9.31 5.72 8.48
C THR A 131 9.49 4.34 7.87
N ILE A 132 9.82 3.33 8.68
CA ILE A 132 9.98 1.95 8.22
C ILE A 132 8.64 1.39 7.72
N ALA A 133 7.57 1.59 8.49
CA ALA A 133 6.25 1.08 8.16
C ALA A 133 5.71 1.70 6.86
N VAL A 134 5.64 3.03 6.77
CA VAL A 134 5.15 3.72 5.56
C VAL A 134 6.07 3.44 4.37
N GLY A 135 7.40 3.48 4.55
CA GLY A 135 8.36 3.21 3.49
C GLY A 135 8.21 1.80 2.91
N THR A 136 8.09 0.78 3.77
CA THR A 136 7.87 -0.61 3.34
C THR A 136 6.51 -0.76 2.65
N GLY A 137 5.47 -0.14 3.20
CA GLY A 137 4.13 -0.13 2.60
C GLY A 137 4.13 0.52 1.21
N CYS A 138 4.76 1.68 1.04
CA CYS A 138 4.92 2.36 -0.25
C CYS A 138 5.72 1.50 -1.25
N GLY A 139 6.81 0.86 -0.82
CA GLY A 139 7.58 -0.04 -1.67
C GLY A 139 6.75 -1.21 -2.21
N LEU A 140 5.94 -1.84 -1.35
CA LEU A 140 4.99 -2.88 -1.76
C LEU A 140 3.91 -2.34 -2.72
N ALA A 141 3.34 -1.16 -2.43
CA ALA A 141 2.33 -0.54 -3.30
C ALA A 141 2.89 -0.24 -4.71
N VAL A 142 4.10 0.30 -4.79
CA VAL A 142 4.79 0.58 -6.05
C VAL A 142 5.04 -0.70 -6.83
N LEU A 143 5.53 -1.76 -6.18
CA LEU A 143 5.75 -3.05 -6.84
C LEU A 143 4.44 -3.62 -7.44
N ILE A 144 3.35 -3.60 -6.67
CA ILE A 144 2.04 -4.07 -7.13
C ILE A 144 1.52 -3.21 -8.28
N ALA A 145 1.63 -1.88 -8.18
CA ALA A 145 1.24 -0.96 -9.23
C ALA A 145 2.01 -1.21 -10.54
N LEU A 146 3.33 -1.43 -10.46
CA LEU A 146 4.15 -1.74 -11.63
C LEU A 146 3.70 -3.05 -12.30
N ILE A 147 3.47 -4.11 -11.52
CA ILE A 147 2.96 -5.39 -12.04
C ILE A 147 1.58 -5.20 -12.68
N ALA A 148 0.69 -4.41 -12.06
CA ALA A 148 -0.64 -4.14 -12.55
C ALA A 148 -0.63 -3.35 -13.88
N ILE A 149 0.24 -2.34 -14.01
CA ILE A 149 0.42 -1.58 -15.25
C ILE A 149 1.04 -2.47 -16.36
N LEU A 150 2.05 -3.28 -16.03
CA LEU A 150 2.62 -4.23 -16.99
C LEU A 150 1.58 -5.22 -17.50
N ALA A 151 0.65 -5.64 -16.66
CA ALA A 151 -0.45 -6.52 -17.05
C ALA A 151 -1.52 -5.88 -17.95
N ILE A 152 -1.59 -4.54 -18.01
CA ILE A 152 -2.38 -3.83 -19.03
C ILE A 152 -1.69 -3.98 -20.40
N CYS A 153 -0.36 -3.82 -20.43
CA CYS A 153 0.43 -3.85 -21.67
C CYS A 153 0.66 -5.27 -22.21
N ILE A 154 0.85 -6.24 -21.30
CA ILE A 154 1.24 -7.61 -21.62
C ILE A 154 0.15 -8.56 -21.12
N ARG A 155 -0.44 -9.29 -22.05
CA ARG A 155 -1.50 -10.25 -21.76
C ARG A 155 -0.90 -11.52 -21.15
N GLY A 156 -1.66 -12.22 -20.30
CA GLY A 156 -1.22 -13.48 -19.68
C GLY A 156 -0.31 -13.33 -18.44
N ILE A 157 0.04 -12.11 -18.01
CA ILE A 157 0.80 -11.89 -16.77
C ILE A 157 -0.04 -12.19 -15.52
N ILE A 158 -1.31 -11.76 -15.51
CA ILE A 158 -2.18 -11.92 -14.34
C ILE A 158 -3.02 -13.18 -14.49
N SER A 159 -2.68 -14.19 -13.68
CA SER A 159 -3.55 -15.32 -13.37
C SER A 159 -4.42 -15.03 -12.15
N PRO A 160 -5.54 -15.74 -11.95
CA PRO A 160 -6.38 -15.58 -10.75
C PRO A 160 -5.61 -15.77 -9.44
N PHE A 161 -4.56 -16.62 -9.44
CA PHE A 161 -3.69 -16.81 -8.28
C PHE A 161 -2.84 -15.56 -8.00
N ILE A 162 -2.24 -14.97 -9.04
CA ILE A 162 -1.44 -13.74 -8.92
C ILE A 162 -2.31 -12.57 -8.46
N ALA A 163 -3.54 -12.46 -8.97
CA ALA A 163 -4.50 -11.45 -8.52
C ALA A 163 -4.80 -11.57 -7.01
N ARG A 164 -5.01 -12.79 -6.51
CA ARG A 164 -5.24 -13.02 -5.06
C ARG A 164 -4.03 -12.61 -4.22
N ILE A 165 -2.81 -13.01 -4.63
CA ILE A 165 -1.58 -12.61 -3.94
C ILE A 165 -1.43 -11.09 -3.96
N ALA A 166 -1.67 -10.44 -5.11
CA ALA A 166 -1.61 -9.00 -5.24
C ALA A 166 -2.58 -8.33 -4.26
N GLY A 167 -3.83 -8.79 -4.16
CA GLY A 167 -4.80 -8.29 -3.18
C GLY A 167 -4.32 -8.41 -1.73
N VAL A 168 -3.75 -9.54 -1.33
CA VAL A 168 -3.20 -9.74 0.03
C VAL A 168 -2.02 -8.80 0.29
N LEU A 169 -1.07 -8.72 -0.64
CA LEU A 169 0.08 -7.82 -0.51
C LEU A 169 -0.35 -6.35 -0.49
N GLN A 170 -1.41 -6.00 -1.22
CA GLN A 170 -1.96 -4.66 -1.25
C GLN A 170 -2.67 -4.31 0.06
N MET A 171 -3.38 -5.27 0.66
CA MET A 171 -3.93 -5.13 2.01
C MET A 171 -2.82 -4.89 3.03
N CYS A 172 -1.77 -5.72 3.03
CA CYS A 172 -0.60 -5.54 3.89
C CYS A 172 0.05 -4.16 3.70
N SER A 173 0.22 -3.73 2.45
CA SER A 173 0.75 -2.41 2.12
C SER A 173 -0.12 -1.28 2.70
N GLY A 174 -1.43 -1.32 2.48
CA GLY A 174 -2.36 -0.33 3.01
C GLY A 174 -2.36 -0.25 4.54
N LEU A 175 -2.27 -1.41 5.22
CA LEU A 175 -2.16 -1.49 6.68
C LEU A 175 -0.85 -0.91 7.20
N LEU A 176 0.27 -1.16 6.52
CA LEU A 176 1.58 -0.59 6.89
C LEU A 176 1.60 0.94 6.74
N ILE A 177 1.08 1.46 5.62
CA ILE A 177 0.99 2.92 5.38
C ILE A 177 0.04 3.55 6.40
N GLY A 178 -1.16 2.99 6.55
CA GLY A 178 -2.16 3.49 7.49
C GLY A 178 -1.70 3.42 8.94
N GLY A 179 -1.03 2.33 9.33
CA GLY A 179 -0.42 2.16 10.65
C GLY A 179 0.66 3.21 10.91
N GLY A 180 1.55 3.48 9.94
CA GLY A 180 2.55 4.54 10.08
C GLY A 180 1.95 5.94 10.19
N VAL A 181 0.89 6.24 9.41
CA VAL A 181 0.10 7.47 9.55
C VAL A 181 -0.52 7.59 10.94
N ALA A 182 -1.05 6.48 11.49
CA ALA A 182 -1.63 6.45 12.82
C ALA A 182 -0.58 6.59 13.93
N ILE A 183 0.63 6.08 13.74
CA ILE A 183 1.75 6.18 14.70
C ILE A 183 2.35 7.59 14.72
N TYR A 184 2.35 8.30 13.59
CA TYR A 184 3.00 9.60 13.44
C TYR A 184 2.65 10.64 14.54
N PRO A 185 1.37 10.82 14.95
CA PRO A 185 0.99 11.71 16.04
C PRO A 185 1.56 11.36 17.42
N HIS A 186 2.03 10.14 17.62
CA HIS A 186 2.65 9.75 18.89
C HIS A 186 4.04 10.39 19.07
N GLY A 187 4.73 10.73 17.98
CA GLY A 187 6.05 11.36 18.02
C GLY A 187 6.07 12.84 18.39
N TRP A 188 4.91 13.47 18.60
CA TRP A 188 4.80 14.91 18.90
C TRP A 188 5.23 15.32 20.30
N THR A 189 5.64 14.36 21.13
CA THR A 189 6.22 14.60 22.46
C THR A 189 7.70 14.96 22.40
N SER A 190 8.33 14.98 21.23
CA SER A 190 9.75 15.34 21.11
C SER A 190 9.96 16.84 21.35
N ALA A 191 11.16 17.20 21.82
CA ALA A 191 11.50 18.59 22.15
C ALA A 191 11.39 19.51 20.92
N GLU A 192 11.74 19.02 19.73
CA GLU A 192 11.66 19.74 18.46
C GLU A 192 10.22 20.11 18.11
N VAL A 193 9.27 19.21 18.37
CA VAL A 193 7.85 19.46 18.13
C VAL A 193 7.30 20.40 19.19
N GLN A 194 7.65 20.22 20.46
CA GLN A 194 7.22 21.12 21.54
C GLN A 194 7.73 22.55 21.37
N GLN A 195 8.93 22.73 20.83
CA GLN A 195 9.45 24.06 20.50
C GLN A 195 8.66 24.74 19.38
N ALA A 196 8.19 23.98 18.38
CA ALA A 196 7.46 24.51 17.23
C ALA A 196 5.93 24.60 17.44
N CYS A 197 5.38 23.74 18.29
CA CYS A 197 3.94 23.55 18.53
C CYS A 197 3.48 23.99 19.93
N GLY A 198 4.42 24.50 20.74
CA GLY A 198 4.20 24.88 22.13
C GLY A 198 4.36 23.72 23.11
N ASN A 199 4.69 24.06 24.36
CA ASN A 199 5.01 23.09 25.43
C ASN A 199 3.82 22.20 25.86
N LEU A 200 2.61 22.50 25.36
CA LEU A 200 1.41 21.70 25.57
C LEU A 200 1.23 20.60 24.50
N SER A 201 2.10 20.52 23.49
CA SER A 201 2.04 19.45 22.50
C SER A 201 2.42 18.11 23.10
N GLY A 202 1.67 17.08 22.73
CA GLY A 202 1.87 15.71 23.19
C GLY A 202 1.25 14.71 22.22
N SER A 203 1.24 13.43 22.56
CA SER A 203 0.69 12.39 21.68
C SER A 203 -0.78 12.70 21.33
N TYR A 204 -1.08 12.83 20.03
CA TYR A 204 -2.38 13.27 19.50
C TYR A 204 -2.87 14.65 19.98
N LYS A 205 -1.99 15.46 20.57
CA LYS A 205 -2.25 16.85 20.97
C LYS A 205 -1.28 17.74 20.20
N PHE A 206 -1.73 18.34 19.11
CA PHE A 206 -0.90 19.13 18.20
C PHE A 206 -0.56 20.54 18.73
N GLY A 207 -1.15 21.00 19.85
CA GLY A 207 -0.87 22.33 20.39
C GLY A 207 -1.26 23.44 19.40
N THR A 208 -0.30 24.30 19.04
CA THR A 208 -0.47 25.36 18.03
C THR A 208 -0.20 24.90 16.60
N CYS A 209 0.24 23.65 16.39
CA CYS A 209 0.53 23.11 15.07
C CYS A 209 -0.73 22.65 14.34
N SER A 210 -0.61 22.44 13.02
CA SER A 210 -1.68 21.87 12.20
C SER A 210 -1.14 20.85 11.21
N PHE A 211 -1.99 19.89 10.83
CA PHE A 211 -1.67 18.98 9.72
C PHE A 211 -1.59 19.74 8.40
N TYR A 212 -0.78 19.21 7.49
CA TYR A 212 -0.58 19.79 6.16
C TYR A 212 -0.72 18.71 5.07
N TRP A 213 -0.71 19.14 3.81
CA TRP A 213 -1.22 18.34 2.68
C TRP A 213 -0.58 16.95 2.53
N ALA A 214 0.70 16.77 2.86
CA ALA A 214 1.39 15.49 2.62
C ALA A 214 0.90 14.39 3.57
N PHE A 215 0.45 14.77 4.77
CA PHE A 215 -0.22 13.85 5.69
C PHE A 215 -1.51 13.31 5.07
N TYR A 216 -2.38 14.19 4.59
CA TYR A 216 -3.64 13.81 3.97
C TYR A 216 -3.44 12.99 2.69
N LEU A 217 -2.44 13.34 1.88
CA LEU A 217 -2.12 12.60 0.67
C LEU A 217 -1.66 11.16 0.98
N THR A 218 -0.84 10.99 2.02
CA THR A 218 -0.39 9.66 2.47
C THR A 218 -1.54 8.85 3.06
N ALA A 219 -2.37 9.47 3.91
CA ALA A 219 -3.54 8.84 4.51
C ALA A 219 -4.57 8.42 3.44
N GLY A 220 -4.85 9.30 2.48
CA GLY A 220 -5.73 9.01 1.35
C GLY A 220 -5.17 7.90 0.47
N GLY A 221 -3.86 7.90 0.21
CA GLY A 221 -3.18 6.81 -0.49
C GLY A 221 -3.29 5.46 0.22
N ALA A 222 -3.20 5.45 1.56
CA ALA A 222 -3.42 4.25 2.36
C ALA A 222 -4.84 3.70 2.21
N VAL A 223 -5.85 4.56 2.39
CA VAL A 223 -7.27 4.19 2.23
C VAL A 223 -7.52 3.67 0.82
N LEU A 224 -7.00 4.35 -0.20
CA LEU A 224 -7.17 3.92 -1.57
C LEU A 224 -6.52 2.57 -1.85
N THR A 225 -5.34 2.33 -1.27
CA THR A 225 -4.63 1.03 -1.35
C THR A 225 -5.43 -0.10 -0.68
N LEU A 226 -6.09 0.17 0.45
CA LEU A 226 -6.98 -0.80 1.10
C LEU A 226 -8.22 -1.08 0.25
N LEU A 227 -8.80 -0.05 -0.38
CA LEU A 227 -9.94 -0.21 -1.28
C LEU A 227 -9.57 -1.02 -2.53
N THR A 228 -8.40 -0.79 -3.12
CA THR A 228 -7.94 -1.56 -4.29
C THR A 228 -7.70 -3.03 -3.96
N ALA A 229 -7.31 -3.38 -2.73
CA ALA A 229 -7.19 -4.77 -2.31
C ALA A 229 -8.52 -5.55 -2.48
N MET A 230 -9.66 -4.90 -2.19
CA MET A 230 -11.00 -5.49 -2.35
C MET A 230 -11.34 -5.78 -3.82
N PHE A 231 -10.95 -4.89 -4.73
CA PHE A 231 -11.22 -5.05 -6.16
C PHE A 231 -10.34 -6.10 -6.84
N SER A 232 -9.22 -6.49 -6.21
CA SER A 232 -8.24 -7.42 -6.78
C SER A 232 -8.86 -8.81 -7.10
N CYS A 233 -9.80 -9.28 -6.28
CA CYS A 233 -10.48 -10.56 -6.50
C CYS A 233 -11.37 -10.56 -7.75
N CYS A 234 -11.83 -9.38 -8.19
CA CYS A 234 -12.70 -9.20 -9.35
C CYS A 234 -11.91 -8.81 -10.63
N ALA A 235 -10.58 -8.72 -10.55
CA ALA A 235 -9.74 -8.20 -11.63
C ALA A 235 -9.58 -9.18 -12.83
N SER A 236 -9.71 -10.48 -12.59
CA SER A 236 -9.57 -11.51 -13.63
C SER A 236 -10.93 -12.07 -14.04
N THR A 237 -11.28 -11.98 -15.33
CA THR A 237 -12.38 -12.76 -15.91
C THR A 237 -11.86 -14.13 -16.34
N PRO A 238 -12.41 -15.25 -15.84
CA PRO A 238 -12.21 -16.55 -16.47
C PRO A 238 -12.80 -16.50 -17.89
N LYS A 239 -12.07 -17.00 -18.90
CA LYS A 239 -12.63 -17.11 -20.25
C LYS A 239 -13.73 -18.18 -20.22
N ARG A 240 -14.93 -17.82 -20.69
CA ARG A 240 -16.00 -18.76 -21.02
C ARG A 240 -15.58 -19.50 -22.28
N ASP A 241 -15.39 -20.82 -22.20
CA ASP A 241 -15.20 -21.65 -23.38
C ASP A 241 -16.35 -21.36 -24.35
N ARG A 242 -16.03 -20.82 -25.53
CA ARG A 242 -17.02 -20.77 -26.60
C ARG A 242 -17.21 -22.22 -27.04
N PRO A 243 -18.43 -22.78 -27.04
CA PRO A 243 -18.65 -24.06 -27.69
C PRO A 243 -18.19 -23.93 -29.13
N TYR A 244 -17.35 -24.87 -29.56
CA TYR A 244 -16.94 -25.02 -30.94
C TYR A 244 -18.20 -25.02 -31.81
N ALA A 245 -18.33 -24.02 -32.68
CA ALA A 245 -19.37 -24.04 -33.68
C ALA A 245 -18.97 -25.11 -34.70
N ASP A 246 -19.60 -26.27 -34.64
CA ASP A 246 -19.52 -27.28 -35.68
C ASP A 246 -19.96 -26.62 -37.01
N VAL A 247 -19.07 -26.65 -38.00
CA VAL A 247 -19.32 -26.32 -39.40
C VAL A 247 -19.66 -27.60 -40.14
#